data_AF-A0A2K3JPJ5-F1
#
_entry.id   AF-A0A2K3JPJ5-F1
#
_cell.length_a   1.000
_cell.length_b   1.000
_cell.length_c   1.000
_cell.angle_alpha   90.00
_cell.angle_beta   90.00
_cell.angle_gamma   90.00
#
_symmetry.space_group_name_H-M   'P 1'
#
loop_
_entity.id
_entity.type
_entity.pdbx_description
1 polymer ?
#
loop_
_entity_poly.entity_id
_entity_poly.type
_entity_poly.pdbx_seq_one_letter_code
_entity_poly.pdbx_strand_id
1 'polypeptide(L)'
;MLVDCPKLNSLECDGVDTLNINSHVLKRINFSISFEEYLDSFALCATFPELEIMHLGIFPMVTPFQTIAQPLKYLKQLDCIIYLPYTDDEECDLMLILDILRASPLLQKLSVMITDPVLFENHKDIRDVEVFSHNE
;
A
#
# COMPACT_ATOMS: atom_id res chain seq x y z
N MET A 1 6.57 -19.08 -13.13
CA MET A 1 5.75 -20.32 -13.19
C MET A 1 4.31 -19.89 -12.96
N LEU A 2 3.38 -20.20 -13.87
CA LEU A 2 1.97 -19.83 -13.70
C LEU A 2 1.35 -20.76 -12.64
N VAL A 3 0.79 -20.18 -11.59
CA VAL A 3 0.07 -20.93 -10.56
C VAL A 3 -1.43 -20.67 -10.76
N ASP A 4 -2.13 -21.68 -11.28
CA ASP A 4 -3.57 -21.60 -11.52
C ASP A 4 -4.34 -22.01 -10.25
N CYS A 5 -4.91 -21.02 -9.57
CA CYS A 5 -5.57 -21.21 -8.28
C CYS A 5 -6.96 -20.57 -8.30
N PRO A 6 -7.93 -21.17 -9.02
CA PRO A 6 -9.23 -20.54 -9.30
C PRO A 6 -10.13 -20.32 -8.08
N LYS A 7 -9.76 -20.88 -6.92
CA LYS A 7 -10.48 -20.74 -5.65
C LYS A 7 -9.70 -19.93 -4.59
N LEU A 8 -8.54 -19.38 -4.96
CA LEU A 8 -7.70 -18.64 -4.02
C LEU A 8 -8.32 -17.27 -3.75
N ASN A 9 -8.85 -17.10 -2.54
CA ASN A 9 -9.51 -15.87 -2.09
C ASN A 9 -8.60 -14.95 -1.25
N SER A 10 -7.47 -15.47 -0.76
CA SER A 10 -6.50 -14.75 0.06
C SER A 10 -5.10 -15.21 -0.30
N LEU A 11 -4.18 -14.26 -0.44
CA LEU A 11 -2.77 -14.49 -0.77
C LEU A 11 -1.89 -13.76 0.24
N GLU A 12 -0.84 -14.43 0.69
CA GLU A 12 0.24 -13.85 1.49
C GLU A 12 1.57 -14.23 0.84
N CYS A 13 2.40 -13.23 0.54
CA CYS A 13 3.67 -13.44 -0.15
C CYS A 13 4.68 -12.33 0.16
N ASP A 14 5.96 -12.69 0.14
CA ASP A 14 7.05 -11.73 0.15
C ASP A 14 7.32 -11.32 -1.30
N GLY A 15 6.92 -10.11 -1.69
CA GLY A 15 6.96 -9.63 -3.08
C GLY A 15 5.81 -10.18 -3.94
N VAL A 16 5.32 -9.38 -4.89
CA VAL A 16 4.18 -9.74 -5.78
C VAL A 16 4.59 -9.80 -7.25
N ASP A 17 5.66 -9.11 -7.62
CA ASP A 17 6.23 -9.03 -8.98
C ASP A 17 6.65 -10.39 -9.58
N THR A 18 7.02 -11.37 -8.75
CA THR A 18 7.42 -12.72 -9.20
C THR A 18 6.24 -13.68 -9.38
N LEU A 19 5.02 -13.29 -8.97
CA LEU A 19 3.86 -14.18 -8.88
C LEU A 19 2.91 -14.04 -10.07
N ASN A 20 3.01 -14.98 -11.01
CA ASN A 20 2.00 -15.13 -12.06
C ASN A 20 0.85 -16.01 -11.53
N ILE A 21 -0.06 -15.42 -10.76
CA ILE A 21 -1.23 -16.10 -10.18
C ILE A 21 -2.48 -15.77 -10.99
N ASN A 22 -3.14 -16.82 -11.49
CA ASN A 22 -4.46 -16.68 -12.08
C ASN A 22 -5.52 -16.99 -11.03
N SER A 23 -6.11 -15.96 -10.42
CA SER A 23 -7.28 -16.09 -9.55
C SER A 23 -8.24 -14.93 -9.75
N HIS A 24 -9.45 -15.23 -10.23
CA HIS A 24 -10.51 -14.25 -10.40
C HIS A 24 -11.27 -13.95 -9.10
N VAL A 25 -11.09 -14.77 -8.07
CA VAL A 25 -11.83 -14.68 -6.79
C VAL A 25 -10.96 -14.16 -5.65
N LEU A 26 -9.75 -13.68 -5.95
CA LEU A 26 -8.84 -13.16 -4.94
C LEU A 26 -9.40 -11.86 -4.35
N LYS A 27 -9.69 -11.88 -3.05
CA LYS A 27 -10.27 -10.75 -2.32
C LYS A 27 -9.28 -10.05 -1.41
N ARG A 28 -8.25 -10.76 -0.96
CA ARG A 28 -7.26 -10.26 -0.03
C ARG A 28 -5.85 -10.56 -0.51
N ILE A 29 -4.97 -9.57 -0.41
CA ILE A 29 -3.53 -9.75 -0.60
C ILE A 29 -2.76 -9.13 0.56
N ASN A 30 -1.73 -9.83 1.03
CA ASN A 30 -0.75 -9.35 2.00
C ASN A 30 0.64 -9.50 1.40
N PHE A 31 1.38 -8.40 1.31
CA PHE A 31 2.73 -8.41 0.79
C PHE A 31 3.55 -7.23 1.30
N SER A 32 4.87 -7.35 1.15
CA SER A 32 5.80 -6.25 1.35
C SER A 32 6.49 -5.88 0.05
N ILE A 33 6.85 -4.61 -0.10
CA ILE A 33 7.61 -4.10 -1.23
C ILE A 33 8.94 -3.47 -0.80
N SER A 34 9.98 -3.80 -1.56
CA SER A 34 11.23 -3.05 -1.66
C SER A 34 11.34 -2.45 -3.08
N PHE A 35 12.09 -1.35 -3.24
CA PHE A 35 12.04 -0.47 -4.42
C PHE A 35 12.19 -1.16 -5.80
N GLU A 36 12.92 -2.28 -5.91
CA GLU A 36 13.14 -2.97 -7.19
C GLU A 36 11.87 -3.61 -7.78
N GLU A 37 10.84 -3.87 -6.97
CA GLU A 37 9.71 -4.76 -7.31
C GLU A 37 8.35 -4.01 -7.35
N TYR A 38 8.37 -2.69 -7.19
CA TYR A 38 7.21 -1.87 -6.81
C TYR A 38 6.12 -1.72 -7.89
N LEU A 39 6.49 -1.33 -9.13
CA LEU A 39 5.51 -1.01 -10.17
C LEU A 39 4.72 -2.24 -10.64
N ASP A 40 5.43 -3.35 -10.78
CA ASP A 40 4.85 -4.60 -11.26
C ASP A 40 3.89 -5.18 -10.21
N SER A 41 4.16 -4.96 -8.92
CA SER A 41 3.30 -5.39 -7.82
C SER A 41 1.91 -4.71 -7.86
N PHE A 42 1.85 -3.39 -8.04
CA PHE A 42 0.56 -2.68 -8.13
C PHE A 42 -0.17 -2.93 -9.44
N ALA A 43 0.57 -3.05 -10.56
CA ALA A 43 -0.01 -3.43 -11.84
C ALA A 43 -0.66 -4.82 -11.75
N LEU A 44 0.00 -5.78 -11.09
CA LEU A 44 -0.56 -7.10 -10.86
C LEU A 44 -1.80 -7.03 -9.95
N CYS A 45 -1.75 -6.26 -8.86
CA CYS A 45 -2.91 -6.06 -7.99
C CYS A 45 -4.14 -5.52 -8.76
N ALA A 46 -3.92 -4.61 -9.71
CA ALA A 46 -4.98 -4.07 -10.55
C ALA A 46 -5.61 -5.10 -11.51
N THR A 47 -4.97 -6.25 -11.72
CA THR A 47 -5.55 -7.34 -12.54
C THR A 47 -6.59 -8.18 -11.80
N PHE A 48 -6.64 -8.12 -10.46
CA PHE A 48 -7.56 -8.92 -9.65
C PHE A 48 -8.93 -8.23 -9.55
N PRO A 49 -9.99 -8.78 -10.17
CA PRO A 49 -11.27 -8.09 -10.31
C PRO A 49 -12.11 -8.07 -9.02
N GLU A 50 -11.75 -8.88 -8.02
CA GLU A 50 -12.45 -8.96 -6.74
C GLU A 50 -11.58 -8.51 -5.55
N LEU A 51 -10.41 -7.88 -5.81
CA LEU A 51 -9.51 -7.48 -4.73
C LEU A 51 -10.11 -6.33 -3.92
N GLU A 52 -10.50 -6.64 -2.67
CA GLU A 52 -11.16 -5.70 -1.77
C GLU A 52 -10.25 -5.23 -0.63
N ILE A 53 -9.29 -6.07 -0.20
CA ILE A 53 -8.45 -5.82 0.97
C ILE A 53 -6.98 -5.99 0.60
N MET A 54 -6.18 -4.96 0.87
CA MET A 54 -4.73 -4.97 0.67
C MET A 54 -4.03 -4.64 1.98
N HIS A 55 -3.13 -5.53 2.40
CA HIS A 55 -2.17 -5.27 3.45
C HIS A 55 -0.80 -5.09 2.81
N LEU A 56 -0.14 -3.97 3.10
CA LEU A 56 1.08 -3.56 2.43
C LEU A 56 2.17 -3.20 3.45
N GLY A 57 3.29 -3.91 3.42
CA GLY A 57 4.53 -3.50 4.07
C GLY A 57 5.39 -2.67 3.13
N ILE A 58 5.85 -1.50 3.55
CA ILE A 58 6.68 -0.59 2.76
C ILE A 58 8.01 -0.39 3.45
N PHE A 59 9.10 -0.71 2.77
CA PHE A 59 10.46 -0.35 3.18
C PHE A 59 10.91 0.88 2.34
N PRO A 60 10.90 2.11 2.89
CA PRO A 60 11.26 3.34 2.18
C PRO A 60 12.76 3.37 1.83
N MET A 61 13.10 4.03 0.72
CA MET A 61 14.44 4.50 0.36
C MET A 61 14.34 5.85 -0.36
N VAL A 62 15.47 6.58 -0.45
CA VAL A 62 15.61 7.99 -0.86
C VAL A 62 15.10 8.34 -2.27
N THR A 63 14.75 7.37 -3.12
CA THR A 63 14.34 7.62 -4.50
C THR A 63 12.85 7.98 -4.62
N PRO A 64 12.51 9.02 -5.40
CA PRO A 64 11.13 9.47 -5.56
C PRO A 64 10.26 8.38 -6.20
N PHE A 65 9.07 8.18 -5.61
CA PHE A 65 8.11 7.20 -6.11
C PHE A 65 7.54 7.63 -7.48
N GLN A 66 7.37 6.66 -8.39
CA GLN A 66 6.66 6.86 -9.65
C GLN A 66 5.17 6.63 -9.45
N THR A 67 4.30 7.36 -10.14
CA THR A 67 2.84 7.25 -9.95
C THR A 67 2.27 5.90 -10.39
N ILE A 68 1.36 5.33 -9.59
CA ILE A 68 0.61 4.12 -9.94
C ILE A 68 -0.28 4.40 -11.15
N ALA A 69 0.02 3.77 -12.28
CA ALA A 69 -0.67 4.02 -13.54
C ALA A 69 -2.03 3.30 -13.66
N GLN A 70 -2.20 2.16 -12.98
CA GLN A 70 -3.39 1.33 -13.09
C GLN A 70 -4.30 1.48 -11.86
N PRO A 71 -5.62 1.66 -12.06
CA PRO A 71 -6.54 1.82 -10.95
C PRO A 71 -6.79 0.51 -10.20
N LEU A 72 -6.73 0.56 -8.87
CA LEU A 72 -7.14 -0.48 -7.94
C LEU A 72 -8.66 -0.38 -7.70
N LYS A 73 -9.43 -0.61 -8.77
CA LYS A 73 -10.86 -0.24 -8.90
C LYS A 73 -11.76 -0.76 -7.77
N TYR A 74 -11.45 -1.91 -7.19
CA TYR A 74 -12.30 -2.61 -6.23
C TYR A 74 -11.77 -2.57 -4.80
N LEU A 75 -10.62 -1.94 -4.59
CA LEU A 75 -10.00 -1.88 -3.27
C LEU A 75 -10.86 -1.04 -2.33
N LYS A 76 -11.29 -1.66 -1.22
CA LYS A 76 -12.13 -1.04 -0.18
C LYS A 76 -11.34 -0.77 1.10
N GLN A 77 -10.32 -1.57 1.39
CA GLN A 77 -9.49 -1.43 2.58
C GLN A 77 -8.01 -1.53 2.23
N LEU A 78 -7.24 -0.56 2.71
CA LEU A 78 -5.79 -0.53 2.66
C LEU A 78 -5.27 -0.43 4.08
N ASP A 79 -4.50 -1.43 4.51
CA ASP A 79 -3.72 -1.40 5.74
C ASP A 79 -2.24 -1.36 5.37
N CYS A 80 -1.57 -0.26 5.70
CA CYS A 80 -0.19 0.01 5.31
C CYS A 80 0.71 0.07 6.54
N ILE A 81 1.84 -0.63 6.51
CA ILE A 81 2.90 -0.55 7.52
C ILE A 81 4.14 0.01 6.84
N ILE A 82 4.65 1.11 7.36
CA ILE A 82 5.85 1.78 6.87
C ILE A 82 7.00 1.49 7.83
N TYR A 83 8.04 0.86 7.31
CA TYR A 83 9.25 0.47 8.03
C TYR A 83 10.32 1.54 7.85
N LEU A 84 10.40 2.53 8.74
CA LEU A 84 11.39 3.60 8.59
C LEU A 84 12.82 3.03 8.62
N PRO A 85 13.71 3.51 7.72
CA PRO A 85 15.11 3.11 7.74
C PRO A 85 15.78 3.58 9.04
N TYR A 86 16.71 2.78 9.58
CA TYR A 86 17.46 3.09 10.80
C TYR A 86 18.51 4.20 10.61
N THR A 87 18.65 4.77 9.42
CA THR A 87 19.71 5.71 9.05
C THR A 87 19.16 7.13 8.98
N ASP A 88 19.79 8.05 9.73
CA ASP A 88 19.33 9.44 9.99
C ASP A 88 19.14 10.33 8.74
N ASP A 89 19.62 9.91 7.57
CA ASP A 89 19.65 10.73 6.35
C ASP A 89 18.54 10.37 5.33
N GLU A 90 17.66 9.42 5.64
CA GLU A 90 16.64 8.94 4.69
C GLU A 90 15.25 9.46 5.04
N GLU A 91 14.79 10.45 4.27
CA GLU A 91 13.40 10.93 4.34
C GLU A 91 12.45 9.88 3.73
N CYS A 92 11.42 9.52 4.49
CA CYS A 92 10.34 8.66 3.98
C CYS A 92 9.37 9.47 3.12
N ASP A 93 9.34 9.22 1.82
CA ASP A 93 8.38 9.84 0.92
C ASP A 93 6.98 9.21 1.07
N LEU A 94 6.13 9.85 1.86
CA LEU A 94 4.75 9.44 2.09
C LEU A 94 3.81 9.70 0.89
N MET A 95 4.31 10.32 -0.19
CA MET A 95 3.51 10.57 -1.40
C MET A 95 2.99 9.28 -2.04
N LEU A 96 3.65 8.14 -1.81
CA LEU A 96 3.17 6.83 -2.26
C LEU A 96 1.76 6.52 -1.73
N ILE A 97 1.46 6.86 -0.48
CA ILE A 97 0.12 6.66 0.08
C ILE A 97 -0.89 7.46 -0.75
N LEU A 98 -0.58 8.72 -1.07
CA LEU A 98 -1.45 9.56 -1.88
C LEU A 98 -1.66 8.99 -3.29
N ASP A 99 -0.64 8.39 -3.89
CA ASP A 99 -0.76 7.76 -5.20
C ASP A 99 -1.61 6.48 -5.16
N ILE A 100 -1.50 5.67 -4.09
CA ILE A 100 -2.40 4.53 -3.88
C ILE A 100 -3.84 5.01 -3.69
N LEU A 101 -4.05 6.08 -2.92
CA LEU A 101 -5.38 6.67 -2.72
C LEU A 101 -5.98 7.16 -4.04
N ARG A 102 -5.19 7.83 -4.89
CA ARG A 102 -5.63 8.25 -6.24
C ARG A 102 -5.98 7.07 -7.13
N ALA A 103 -5.23 5.98 -7.03
CA ALA A 103 -5.51 4.75 -7.77
C ALA A 103 -6.71 3.96 -7.21
N SER A 104 -7.20 4.27 -6.01
CA SER A 104 -8.21 3.48 -5.27
C SER A 104 -9.51 4.27 -5.05
N PRO A 105 -10.32 4.52 -6.10
CA PRO A 105 -11.49 5.40 -6.00
C PRO A 105 -12.62 4.89 -5.10
N LEU A 106 -12.63 3.60 -4.74
CA LEU A 106 -13.64 2.98 -3.87
C LEU A 106 -13.11 2.70 -2.46
N LEU A 107 -11.96 3.26 -2.08
CA LEU A 107 -11.39 3.03 -0.76
C LEU A 107 -12.29 3.60 0.34
N GLN A 108 -12.66 2.76 1.29
CA GLN A 108 -13.52 3.11 2.42
C GLN A 108 -12.75 3.17 3.74
N LYS A 109 -11.64 2.43 3.84
CA LYS A 109 -10.81 2.36 5.03
C LYS A 109 -9.33 2.43 4.67
N LEU A 110 -8.65 3.36 5.33
CA LEU A 110 -7.20 3.51 5.31
C LEU A 110 -6.68 3.33 6.73
N SER A 111 -5.72 2.42 6.91
CA SER A 111 -4.89 2.33 8.12
C SER A 111 -3.44 2.51 7.71
N VAL A 112 -2.72 3.38 8.41
CA VAL A 112 -1.29 3.61 8.19
C VAL A 112 -0.60 3.51 9.54
N MET A 113 0.37 2.61 9.63
CA MET A 113 1.24 2.45 10.79
C MET A 113 2.66 2.80 10.38
N ILE A 114 3.22 3.84 10.99
CA ILE A 114 4.64 4.18 10.83
C ILE A 114 5.36 3.56 12.02
N THR A 115 6.31 2.67 11.73
CA THR A 115 7.12 2.03 12.76
C THR A 115 8.29 2.93 13.15
N ASP A 116 8.58 2.96 14.46
CA ASP A 116 9.70 3.70 15.06
C ASP A 116 9.86 5.16 14.58
N PRO A 117 8.80 6.01 14.64
CA PRO A 117 8.89 7.38 14.16
C PRO A 117 9.85 8.22 15.01
N VAL A 118 10.89 8.77 14.39
CA VAL A 118 11.74 9.81 14.99
C VAL A 118 11.09 11.17 14.74
N LEU A 119 10.49 11.75 15.78
CA LEU A 119 9.88 13.08 15.71
C LEU A 119 10.93 14.16 16.05
N PHE A 120 11.19 15.07 15.10
CA PHE A 120 12.02 16.25 15.34
C PHE A 120 11.33 17.25 16.29
N GLU A 121 12.09 18.07 17.03
CA GLU A 121 11.54 18.95 18.08
C GLU A 121 10.50 19.96 17.58
N ASN A 122 10.64 20.40 16.34
CA ASN A 122 9.74 21.26 15.60
C ASN A 122 8.44 20.57 15.14
N HIS A 123 8.33 19.24 15.31
CA HIS A 123 7.12 18.44 15.07
C HIS A 123 6.44 17.98 16.37
N LYS A 124 6.84 18.51 17.54
CA LYS A 124 6.19 18.20 18.83
C LYS A 124 4.75 18.74 18.95
N ASP A 125 4.32 19.60 18.02
CA ASP A 125 2.99 20.22 17.99
C ASP A 125 2.00 19.45 17.07
N ILE A 126 2.09 18.11 17.04
CA ILE A 126 1.05 17.25 16.43
C ILE A 126 -0.17 17.32 17.35
N ARG A 127 -1.12 18.19 17.00
CA ARG A 127 -2.42 18.27 17.67
C ARG A 127 -3.29 17.10 17.21
N ASP A 128 -4.14 16.59 18.09
CA ASP A 128 -5.16 15.62 17.71
C ASP A 128 -5.96 16.11 16.50
N VAL A 129 -6.33 15.19 15.61
CA VAL A 129 -7.12 15.49 14.41
C VAL A 129 -8.41 16.19 14.82
N GLU A 130 -8.57 17.46 14.43
CA GLU A 130 -9.85 18.14 14.53
C GLU A 130 -10.86 17.39 13.64
N VAL A 131 -11.87 16.78 14.27
CA VAL A 131 -12.93 16.06 13.56
C VAL A 131 -13.83 17.08 12.90
N PHE A 132 -13.61 17.35 11.61
CA PHE A 132 -14.49 18.18 10.80
C PHE A 132 -15.69 17.35 10.30
N SER A 133 -16.81 17.38 11.02
CA SER A 133 -18.07 16.85 10.51
C SER A 133 -18.66 17.82 9.49
N HIS A 134 -18.74 17.41 8.23
CA HIS A 134 -19.48 18.15 7.21
C HIS A 134 -20.97 17.77 7.31
N ASN A 135 -21.67 18.39 8.26
CA ASN A 135 -23.13 18.40 8.30
C ASN A 135 -23.60 19.85 8.08
N GLU A 136 -23.70 20.25 6.81
CA GLU A 136 -24.61 21.30 6.34
C GLU A 136 -25.27 20.86 5.03
#